data_AF-F0X3U1-F1
#
_entry.id   AF-F0X3U1-F1
#
_cell.length_a   1.000
_cell.length_b   1.000
_cell.length_c   1.000
_cell.angle_alpha   90.00
_cell.angle_beta   90.00
_cell.angle_gamma   90.00
#
_symmetry.space_group_name_H-M   'P 1'
#
loop_
_entity.id
_entity.type
_entity.pdbx_description
1 polymer ?
#
loop_
_entity_poly.entity_id
_entity_poly.type
_entity_poly.pdbx_seq_one_letter_code
_entity_poly.pdbx_strand_id
1 'polypeptide(L)'
;MFFSSMPFDMGGGFDGRMGGRMSREVDNKKLYEILEVSQEATLSEIKKAYRRLAIKHHPDKGGDQEKFKEVSRAYEVLSDPEKRKIYDEYGEEGLEGGGGGADPVDLFDVIFGGGRRAGSRGGGKRRGEDLVTHLKVTLEQIYNGAVRKMAINKDTICADCEGVGGPKDAIQYCELCQGQGVRVQIRQIGPMVQQTQSPCNPCKGTGKTIPVTKQCKKCSGSGSVKERKVLEVNIDKGIPNHHKVTFHGEADEKQGEIPGDVVFVLDEQEHSVFKRKGGDLFIEKDITLVEALTGFKFIITHLDGRKLLVKSNPGDITKPSDIKCVNNEGMPTYKNPFVKGHLFVIINIIFPDKLDSKTQDLVKTLLPAPKALNVDEDDPSIEIHYTSNTKPSEVKDRIQKEAYQEDDEDGHHGGAERVSCRQQ
;
A
#
# COMPACT_ATOMS: atom_id res chain seq x y z
N MET A 1 69.97 21.13 66.22
CA MET A 1 69.21 21.83 67.29
C MET A 1 67.79 21.98 66.74
N PHE A 2 66.89 21.06 67.07
CA PHE A 2 65.96 21.06 68.22
C PHE A 2 64.72 21.96 68.02
N PHE A 3 63.58 21.50 68.54
CA PHE A 3 62.17 21.98 68.47
C PHE A 3 61.37 21.39 67.28
N SER A 4 60.56 20.33 67.39
CA SER A 4 59.56 19.83 68.37
C SER A 4 58.20 20.54 68.31
N SER A 5 57.15 19.81 67.88
CA SER A 5 55.81 19.74 68.53
C SER A 5 54.79 18.88 67.75
N MET A 6 54.67 17.58 68.11
CA MET A 6 53.50 16.89 68.71
C MET A 6 52.05 17.02 68.10
N PRO A 7 51.05 16.16 68.44
CA PRO A 7 51.04 14.68 68.64
C PRO A 7 49.65 13.94 68.46
N PHE A 8 49.56 12.66 68.89
CA PHE A 8 48.41 11.82 69.40
C PHE A 8 47.18 11.58 68.48
N ASP A 9 46.77 10.36 68.09
CA ASP A 9 46.41 9.09 68.79
C ASP A 9 45.00 9.09 69.46
N MET A 10 44.36 7.90 69.49
CA MET A 10 42.97 7.49 69.85
C MET A 10 42.13 7.18 68.61
N GLY A 11 41.60 5.98 68.34
CA GLY A 11 41.20 4.88 69.22
C GLY A 11 39.74 4.54 68.90
N GLY A 12 39.42 3.28 68.57
CA GLY A 12 38.02 2.85 68.41
C GLY A 12 37.83 1.61 67.53
N GLY A 13 37.87 0.43 68.14
CA GLY A 13 37.32 -0.77 67.53
C GLY A 13 35.79 -0.70 67.52
N PHE A 14 35.15 -1.23 66.48
CA PHE A 14 33.74 -1.56 66.50
C PHE A 14 33.45 -2.82 65.69
N ASP A 15 32.69 -3.67 66.35
CA ASP A 15 32.22 -5.01 66.07
C ASP A 15 31.81 -5.35 64.64
N GLY A 16 32.12 -6.59 64.28
CA GLY A 16 31.53 -7.27 63.15
C GLY A 16 30.01 -7.39 63.28
N ARG A 17 29.32 -6.87 62.27
CA ARG A 17 27.98 -7.32 61.88
C ARG A 17 28.02 -7.76 60.43
N MET A 18 28.18 -9.07 60.24
CA MET A 18 27.81 -9.76 59.01
C MET A 18 26.29 -9.63 58.82
N GLY A 19 25.87 -8.60 58.10
CA GLY A 19 24.52 -8.51 57.54
C GLY A 19 24.48 -9.25 56.21
N GLY A 20 24.17 -10.56 56.27
CA GLY A 20 23.86 -11.33 55.07
C GLY A 20 22.68 -10.69 54.35
N ARG A 21 22.93 -10.19 53.13
CA ARG A 21 21.86 -9.74 52.23
C ARG A 21 21.14 -11.01 51.78
N MET A 22 19.99 -11.31 52.41
CA MET A 22 19.08 -12.36 51.97
C MET A 22 18.82 -12.14 50.47
N SER A 23 19.20 -13.13 49.64
CA SER A 23 18.76 -13.22 48.25
C SER A 23 17.23 -13.22 48.26
N ARG A 24 16.62 -12.15 47.78
CA ARG A 24 15.19 -12.17 47.45
C ARG A 24 14.98 -13.30 46.45
N GLU A 25 14.12 -14.26 46.77
CA GLU A 25 13.64 -15.22 45.77
C GLU A 25 12.88 -14.41 44.73
N VAL A 26 13.34 -14.47 43.48
CA VAL A 26 12.73 -13.73 42.38
C VAL A 26 11.76 -14.66 41.65
N ASP A 27 10.51 -14.24 41.50
CA ASP A 27 9.44 -15.00 40.84
C ASP A 27 9.64 -15.07 39.32
N ASN A 28 10.50 -15.97 38.84
CA ASN A 28 10.84 -16.12 37.42
C ASN A 28 10.02 -17.23 36.72
N LYS A 29 8.92 -17.68 37.34
CA LYS A 29 8.06 -18.77 36.83
C LYS A 29 6.77 -18.29 36.15
N LYS A 30 6.27 -17.12 36.53
CA LYS A 30 4.94 -16.61 36.14
C LYS A 30 4.72 -16.58 34.62
N LEU A 31 5.67 -16.06 33.84
CA LEU A 31 5.51 -15.96 32.38
C LEU A 31 5.56 -17.32 31.67
N TYR A 32 6.32 -18.27 32.23
CA TYR A 32 6.39 -19.64 31.70
C TYR A 32 5.11 -20.42 32.03
N GLU A 33 4.54 -20.21 33.22
CA GLU A 33 3.24 -20.77 33.63
C GLU A 33 2.09 -20.24 32.78
N ILE A 34 2.06 -18.94 32.46
CA ILE A 34 1.04 -18.32 31.59
C ILE A 34 1.08 -18.92 30.17
N LEU A 35 2.26 -19.22 29.65
CA LEU A 35 2.42 -19.88 28.35
C LEU A 35 2.31 -21.41 28.42
N GLU A 36 2.09 -21.99 29.61
CA GLU A 36 2.03 -23.44 29.85
C GLU A 36 3.30 -24.17 29.33
N VAL A 37 4.47 -23.58 29.52
CA VAL A 37 5.78 -24.13 29.06
C VAL A 37 6.78 -24.23 30.20
N SER A 38 7.78 -25.11 30.03
CA SER A 38 8.93 -25.23 30.94
C SER A 38 9.83 -23.98 30.88
N GLN A 39 10.54 -23.67 31.98
CA GLN A 39 11.59 -22.63 32.00
C GLN A 39 12.74 -22.94 31.02
N GLU A 40 12.99 -24.22 30.76
CA GLU A 40 13.99 -24.68 29.80
C GLU A 40 13.46 -24.73 28.35
N ALA A 41 12.23 -24.27 28.09
CA ALA A 41 11.60 -24.35 26.78
C ALA A 41 12.41 -23.59 25.71
N THR A 42 12.50 -24.21 24.53
CA THR A 42 13.12 -23.61 23.35
C THR A 42 12.24 -22.50 22.77
N LEU A 43 12.82 -21.55 22.02
CA LEU A 43 12.07 -20.48 21.34
C LEU A 43 10.97 -21.03 20.40
N SER A 44 11.20 -22.19 19.80
CA SER A 44 10.22 -22.90 18.97
C SER A 44 9.00 -23.38 19.77
N GLU A 45 9.20 -23.86 20.99
CA GLU A 45 8.14 -24.33 21.88
C GLU A 45 7.33 -23.17 22.43
N ILE A 46 7.99 -22.07 22.84
CA ILE A 46 7.36 -20.82 23.25
C ILE A 46 6.46 -20.27 22.13
N LYS A 47 6.95 -20.23 20.89
CA LYS A 47 6.17 -19.79 19.72
C LYS A 47 5.01 -20.72 19.38
N LYS A 48 5.15 -22.02 19.64
CA LYS A 48 4.07 -23.00 19.42
C LYS A 48 2.98 -22.86 20.49
N ALA A 49 3.36 -22.68 21.75
CA ALA A 49 2.46 -22.47 22.87
C ALA A 49 1.67 -21.16 22.73
N TYR A 50 2.35 -20.06 22.38
CA TYR A 50 1.68 -18.78 22.10
C TYR A 50 0.63 -18.91 21.01
N ARG A 51 0.94 -19.55 19.87
CA ARG A 51 -0.06 -19.74 18.78
C ARG A 51 -1.27 -20.54 19.23
N ARG A 52 -1.08 -21.57 20.06
CA ARG A 52 -2.18 -22.37 20.62
C ARG A 52 -3.08 -21.53 21.52
N LEU A 53 -2.49 -20.77 22.44
CA LEU A 53 -3.21 -19.94 23.41
C LEU A 53 -3.83 -18.68 22.78
N ALA A 54 -3.15 -18.05 21.83
CA ALA A 54 -3.66 -16.88 21.10
C ALA A 54 -4.90 -17.22 20.26
N ILE A 55 -4.97 -18.41 19.65
CA ILE A 55 -6.17 -18.85 18.93
C ILE A 55 -7.32 -19.15 19.90
N LYS A 56 -7.00 -19.70 21.09
CA LYS A 56 -7.97 -20.07 22.12
C LYS A 56 -8.59 -18.85 22.82
N HIS A 57 -7.79 -17.81 23.05
CA HIS A 57 -8.19 -16.59 23.76
C HIS A 57 -8.46 -15.40 22.82
N HIS A 58 -8.53 -15.60 21.50
CA HIS A 58 -8.76 -14.50 20.56
C HIS A 58 -10.15 -13.85 20.79
N PRO A 59 -10.24 -12.51 20.85
CA PRO A 59 -11.50 -11.80 21.12
C PRO A 59 -12.57 -12.08 20.06
N ASP A 60 -12.20 -12.14 18.77
CA ASP A 60 -13.16 -12.49 17.69
C ASP A 60 -13.70 -13.92 17.76
N LYS A 61 -13.07 -14.81 18.53
CA LYS A 61 -13.52 -16.20 18.69
C LYS A 61 -14.21 -16.44 20.04
N GLY A 62 -14.58 -15.36 20.75
CA GLY A 62 -15.27 -15.43 22.04
C GLY A 62 -14.37 -15.82 23.22
N GLY A 63 -13.06 -15.58 23.13
CA GLY A 63 -12.10 -15.86 24.19
C GLY A 63 -11.93 -14.72 25.20
N ASP A 64 -11.40 -15.05 26.38
CA ASP A 64 -11.11 -14.09 27.46
C ASP A 64 -10.03 -13.06 27.05
N GLN A 65 -10.42 -11.79 26.93
CA GLN A 65 -9.54 -10.70 26.53
C GLN A 65 -8.38 -10.47 27.52
N GLU A 66 -8.61 -10.67 28.82
CA GLU A 66 -7.58 -10.51 29.86
C GLU A 66 -6.47 -11.57 29.74
N LYS A 67 -6.85 -12.84 29.57
CA LYS A 67 -5.89 -13.93 29.34
C LYS A 67 -5.13 -13.75 28.02
N PHE A 68 -5.77 -13.20 26.99
CA PHE A 68 -5.10 -12.87 25.74
C PHE A 68 -4.01 -11.81 25.93
N LYS A 69 -4.27 -10.79 26.77
CA LYS A 69 -3.28 -9.77 27.12
C LYS A 69 -2.10 -10.38 27.90
N GLU A 70 -2.37 -11.23 28.88
CA GLU A 70 -1.34 -11.92 29.67
C GLU A 70 -0.46 -12.84 28.80
N VAL A 71 -1.09 -13.65 27.93
CA VAL A 71 -0.40 -14.54 26.99
C VAL A 71 0.47 -13.76 26.00
N SER A 72 0.00 -12.60 25.56
CA SER A 72 0.77 -11.72 24.66
C SER A 72 1.96 -11.07 25.38
N ARG A 73 1.79 -10.62 26.63
CA ARG A 73 2.87 -10.09 27.47
C ARG A 73 3.94 -11.15 27.74
N ALA A 74 3.53 -12.37 28.09
CA ALA A 74 4.46 -13.46 28.32
C ALA A 74 5.25 -13.83 27.06
N TYR A 75 4.61 -13.84 25.88
CA TYR A 75 5.30 -14.08 24.62
C TYR A 75 6.27 -12.96 24.25
N GLU A 76 5.93 -11.70 24.48
CA GLU A 76 6.81 -10.57 24.17
C GLU A 76 8.14 -10.65 24.94
N VAL A 77 8.08 -10.98 26.23
CA VAL A 77 9.27 -11.12 27.08
C VAL A 77 10.07 -12.38 26.72
N LEU A 78 9.40 -13.52 26.54
CA LEU A 78 10.07 -14.81 26.35
C LEU A 78 10.52 -15.09 24.91
N SER A 79 10.02 -14.33 23.93
CA SER A 79 10.41 -14.48 22.52
C SER A 79 11.73 -13.77 22.17
N ASP A 80 12.11 -12.74 22.93
CA ASP A 80 13.36 -12.01 22.76
C ASP A 80 14.46 -12.60 23.67
N PRO A 81 15.60 -13.06 23.12
CA PRO A 81 16.69 -13.65 23.91
C PRO A 81 17.28 -12.72 24.98
N GLU A 82 17.25 -11.41 24.77
CA GLU A 82 17.79 -10.43 25.72
C GLU A 82 16.80 -10.17 26.85
N LYS A 83 15.52 -9.96 26.53
CA LYS A 83 14.45 -9.77 27.54
C LYS A 83 14.23 -11.04 28.38
N ARG A 84 14.33 -12.22 27.76
CA ARG A 84 14.24 -13.50 28.46
C ARG A 84 15.36 -13.65 29.50
N LYS A 85 16.60 -13.30 29.15
CA LYS A 85 17.72 -13.33 30.11
C LYS A 85 17.50 -12.40 31.29
N ILE A 86 17.02 -11.18 31.03
CA ILE A 86 16.73 -10.21 32.09
C ILE A 86 15.62 -10.72 33.01
N TYR A 87 14.57 -11.33 32.44
CA TYR A 87 13.49 -11.95 33.22
C TYR A 87 13.96 -13.17 34.02
N ASP A 88 14.82 -14.01 33.42
CA ASP A 88 15.37 -15.20 34.07
C ASP A 88 16.34 -14.84 35.22
N GLU A 89 17.00 -13.68 35.16
CA GLU A 89 17.94 -13.19 36.18
C GLU A 89 17.27 -12.32 37.26
N TYR A 90 16.28 -11.49 36.89
CA TYR A 90 15.73 -10.42 37.74
C TYR A 90 14.19 -10.40 37.83
N GLY A 91 13.49 -11.33 37.19
CA GLY A 91 12.04 -11.46 37.25
C GLY A 91 11.29 -10.29 36.64
N GLU A 92 10.02 -10.12 37.01
CA GLU A 92 9.20 -9.00 36.49
C GLU A 92 9.75 -7.63 36.93
N GLU A 93 10.37 -7.53 38.12
CA GLU A 93 10.97 -6.29 38.62
C GLU A 93 12.14 -5.80 37.74
N GLY A 94 12.87 -6.72 37.09
CA GLY A 94 13.94 -6.39 36.14
C GLY A 94 13.44 -5.76 34.84
N LEU A 95 12.16 -5.95 34.50
CA LEU A 95 11.53 -5.39 33.30
C LEU A 95 10.91 -4.01 33.55
N GLU A 96 10.56 -3.68 34.80
CA GLU A 96 9.98 -2.38 35.20
C GLU A 96 11.02 -1.26 35.40
N GLY A 97 12.31 -1.59 35.44
CA GLY A 97 13.41 -0.63 35.58
C GLY A 97 13.65 0.31 34.38
N GLY A 98 12.79 0.28 33.36
CA GLY A 98 12.87 1.07 32.12
C GLY A 98 11.80 2.16 32.00
N GLY A 99 11.73 3.09 32.96
CA GLY A 99 11.20 4.45 32.81
C GLY A 99 9.78 4.66 32.27
N GLY A 100 8.85 5.05 33.16
CA GLY A 100 7.74 5.96 32.87
C GLY A 100 6.35 5.33 32.90
N GLY A 101 5.60 5.60 33.97
CA GLY A 101 4.17 5.29 34.06
C GLY A 101 3.36 6.06 33.02
N ALA A 102 2.76 5.32 32.11
CA ALA A 102 1.66 5.74 31.23
C ALA A 102 0.82 4.50 30.94
N ASP A 103 -0.50 4.65 30.95
CA ASP A 103 -1.46 3.56 30.79
C ASP A 103 -1.18 2.70 29.54
N PRO A 104 -1.30 1.35 29.61
CA PRO A 104 -0.86 0.42 28.54
C PRO A 104 -1.60 0.52 27.20
N VAL A 105 -2.65 1.34 27.10
CA VAL A 105 -3.38 1.60 25.85
C VAL A 105 -2.68 2.65 24.99
N ASP A 106 -1.94 3.57 25.59
CA ASP A 106 -1.28 4.69 24.88
C ASP A 106 0.08 4.28 24.27
N LEU A 107 0.67 3.19 24.78
CA LEU A 107 1.89 2.61 24.22
C LEU A 107 1.62 1.78 22.95
N PHE A 108 0.39 1.25 22.80
CA PHE A 108 0.01 0.47 21.62
C PHE A 108 -0.23 1.38 20.40
N ASP A 109 -0.82 2.57 20.59
CA ASP A 109 -0.99 3.56 19.53
C ASP A 109 0.32 4.27 19.15
N VAL A 110 1.28 4.43 20.06
CA VAL A 110 2.60 4.99 19.73
C VAL A 110 3.50 3.98 18.98
N ILE A 111 3.32 2.67 19.19
CA ILE A 111 4.10 1.62 18.53
C ILE A 111 3.47 1.15 17.20
N PHE A 112 2.13 1.11 17.09
CA PHE A 112 1.42 0.69 15.88
C PHE A 112 0.78 1.83 15.08
N GLY A 113 0.73 3.06 15.60
CA GLY A 113 -0.01 4.18 15.03
C GLY A 113 0.75 5.52 15.08
N GLY A 114 1.97 5.56 14.54
CA GLY A 114 2.56 6.80 14.02
C GLY A 114 2.94 7.88 15.06
N GLY A 115 4.11 7.75 15.68
CA GLY A 115 4.71 8.88 16.38
C GLY A 115 6.05 8.61 17.05
N ARG A 116 7.14 9.06 16.42
CA ARG A 116 8.46 9.33 17.04
C ARG A 116 9.30 8.12 17.48
N ARG A 117 9.95 7.48 16.49
CA ARG A 117 11.22 6.78 16.71
C ARG A 117 12.34 7.77 16.99
N ALA A 118 12.61 8.05 18.27
CA ALA A 118 13.89 8.55 18.73
C ALA A 118 14.61 7.40 19.45
N GLY A 119 15.76 6.94 18.92
CA GLY A 119 16.73 6.22 19.75
C GLY A 119 17.46 5.00 19.18
N SER A 120 17.08 4.41 18.04
CA SER A 120 17.87 3.30 17.49
C SER A 120 19.04 3.81 16.64
N ARG A 121 20.16 4.16 17.29
CA ARG A 121 21.47 4.39 16.65
C ARG A 121 22.10 3.03 16.28
N GLY A 122 21.45 2.31 15.36
CA GLY A 122 22.12 1.26 14.60
C GLY A 122 23.02 1.91 13.55
N GLY A 123 24.33 1.71 13.65
CA GLY A 123 25.35 2.15 12.69
C GLY A 123 25.30 1.38 11.36
N GLY A 124 24.10 1.12 10.82
CA GLY A 124 23.94 0.69 9.44
C GLY A 124 24.25 1.87 8.52
N LYS A 125 24.98 1.63 7.43
CA LYS A 125 25.07 2.60 6.34
C LYS A 125 23.64 2.99 5.95
N ARG A 126 23.38 4.29 5.83
CA ARG A 126 22.07 4.77 5.36
C ARG A 126 21.80 4.14 3.99
N ARG A 127 20.54 3.82 3.69
CA ARG A 127 20.13 3.30 2.39
C ARG A 127 19.48 4.43 1.60
N GLY A 128 19.90 4.57 0.36
CA GLY A 128 19.37 5.52 -0.60
C GLY A 128 17.90 5.26 -0.88
N GLU A 129 17.23 6.30 -1.37
CA GLU A 129 15.81 6.25 -1.71
C GLU A 129 15.59 5.35 -2.94
N ASP A 130 14.51 4.58 -2.92
CA ASP A 130 14.12 3.72 -4.04
C ASP A 130 13.45 4.56 -5.14
N LEU A 131 13.73 4.26 -6.41
CA LEU A 131 13.11 4.90 -7.56
C LEU A 131 11.95 4.05 -8.08
N VAL A 132 10.72 4.52 -7.87
CA VAL A 132 9.51 3.85 -8.39
C VAL A 132 9.09 4.46 -9.73
N THR A 133 9.07 3.65 -10.78
CA THR A 133 8.64 4.09 -12.13
C THR A 133 7.50 3.24 -12.64
N HIS A 134 6.47 3.89 -13.17
CA HIS A 134 5.31 3.24 -13.77
C HIS A 134 5.57 2.92 -15.24
N LEU A 135 5.45 1.64 -15.62
CA LEU A 135 5.61 1.17 -16.99
C LEU A 135 4.25 0.72 -17.53
N LYS A 136 3.73 1.49 -18.49
CA LYS A 136 2.45 1.18 -19.14
C LYS A 136 2.60 0.00 -20.13
N VAL A 137 1.88 -1.09 -19.93
CA VAL A 137 1.95 -2.32 -20.74
C VAL A 137 0.61 -2.63 -21.39
N THR A 138 0.61 -2.96 -22.68
CA THR A 138 -0.58 -3.39 -23.43
C THR A 138 -0.98 -4.83 -23.08
N LEU A 139 -2.28 -5.15 -23.15
CA LEU A 139 -2.78 -6.52 -22.94
C LEU A 139 -2.10 -7.58 -23.83
N GLU A 140 -1.81 -7.26 -25.09
CA GLU A 140 -1.12 -8.16 -26.04
C GLU A 140 0.28 -8.56 -25.55
N GLN A 141 1.01 -7.62 -24.95
CA GLN A 141 2.34 -7.86 -24.38
C GLN A 141 2.26 -8.71 -23.11
N ILE A 142 1.23 -8.52 -22.31
CA ILE A 142 0.98 -9.36 -21.12
C ILE A 142 0.57 -10.77 -21.53
N TYR A 143 -0.13 -10.93 -22.65
CA TYR A 143 -0.57 -12.22 -23.15
C TYR A 143 0.59 -13.02 -23.76
N ASN A 144 1.34 -12.40 -24.69
CA ASN A 144 2.42 -13.04 -25.43
C ASN A 144 3.74 -13.10 -24.64
N GLY A 145 3.88 -12.26 -23.62
CA GLY A 145 5.16 -11.97 -22.99
C GLY A 145 5.98 -11.02 -23.88
N ALA A 146 6.72 -10.11 -23.25
CA ALA A 146 7.54 -9.14 -23.96
C ALA A 146 8.75 -8.74 -23.12
N VAL A 147 9.82 -8.29 -23.79
CA VAL A 147 10.97 -7.68 -23.13
C VAL A 147 10.98 -6.20 -23.48
N ARG A 148 10.93 -5.33 -22.47
CA ARG A 148 11.00 -3.87 -22.66
C ARG A 148 12.32 -3.33 -22.12
N LYS A 149 13.05 -2.61 -22.95
CA LYS A 149 14.28 -1.92 -22.57
C LYS A 149 13.94 -0.52 -22.07
N MET A 150 14.27 -0.23 -20.82
CA MET A 150 14.04 1.05 -20.17
C MET A 150 15.38 1.70 -19.87
N ALA A 151 15.60 2.91 -20.38
CA ALA A 151 16.77 3.69 -20.04
C ALA A 151 16.48 4.53 -18.79
N ILE A 152 17.26 4.32 -17.74
CA ILE A 152 17.25 5.15 -16.54
C ILE A 152 18.54 5.98 -16.50
N ASN A 153 18.42 7.19 -15.98
CA ASN A 153 19.59 8.01 -15.62
C ASN A 153 19.74 7.90 -14.12
N LYS A 154 20.88 7.39 -13.66
CA LYS A 154 21.22 7.33 -12.25
C LYS A 154 22.47 8.14 -11.97
N ASP A 155 22.55 8.71 -10.78
CA ASP A 155 23.77 9.33 -10.30
C ASP A 155 24.72 8.23 -9.80
N THR A 156 25.91 8.12 -10.38
CA THR A 156 26.99 7.24 -9.91
C THR A 156 28.13 8.04 -9.31
N ILE A 157 28.87 7.44 -8.38
CA ILE A 157 30.02 8.09 -7.76
C ILE A 157 31.07 8.41 -8.83
N CYS A 158 31.52 9.66 -8.88
CA CYS A 158 32.51 10.08 -9.87
C CYS A 158 33.83 9.33 -9.66
N ALA A 159 34.22 8.50 -10.62
CA ALA A 159 35.45 7.69 -10.55
C ALA A 159 36.72 8.53 -10.33
N ASP A 160 36.79 9.76 -10.89
CA ASP A 160 37.98 10.62 -10.81
C ASP A 160 38.18 11.26 -9.42
N CYS A 161 37.13 11.39 -8.60
CA CYS A 161 37.21 12.05 -7.29
C CYS A 161 36.58 11.25 -6.15
N GLU A 162 36.19 10.00 -6.39
CA GLU A 162 35.62 9.06 -5.42
C GLU A 162 34.46 9.66 -4.60
N GLY A 163 33.64 10.52 -5.21
CA GLY A 163 32.49 11.13 -4.53
C GLY A 163 32.78 12.41 -3.75
N VAL A 164 34.05 12.80 -3.65
CA VAL A 164 34.47 13.96 -2.83
C VAL A 164 34.20 15.29 -3.52
N GLY A 165 34.17 15.33 -4.86
CA GLY A 165 33.98 16.56 -5.66
C GLY A 165 35.28 17.29 -6.02
N GLY A 166 36.43 16.77 -5.60
CA GLY A 166 37.77 17.30 -5.86
C GLY A 166 38.83 16.45 -5.18
N PRO A 167 40.12 16.81 -5.24
CA PRO A 167 41.17 16.10 -4.52
C PRO A 167 40.97 16.24 -3.00
N LYS A 168 41.25 15.18 -2.24
CA LYS A 168 41.03 15.11 -0.78
C LYS A 168 41.76 16.24 -0.02
N ASP A 169 42.88 16.71 -0.56
CA ASP A 169 43.70 17.79 0.03
C ASP A 169 43.12 19.19 -0.20
N ALA A 170 42.12 19.35 -1.07
CA ALA A 170 41.50 20.64 -1.38
C ALA A 170 40.23 20.91 -0.56
N ILE A 171 39.86 20.00 0.34
CA ILE A 171 38.68 20.14 1.19
C ILE A 171 38.95 21.21 2.25
N GLN A 172 38.18 22.29 2.23
CA GLN A 172 38.21 23.33 3.25
C GLN A 172 36.92 23.32 4.07
N TYR A 173 37.00 23.72 5.34
CA TYR A 173 35.80 23.90 6.15
C TYR A 173 35.03 25.11 5.64
N CYS A 174 33.71 24.97 5.54
CA CYS A 174 32.86 26.07 5.14
C CYS A 174 32.92 27.16 6.21
N GLU A 175 33.50 28.32 5.90
CA GLU A 175 33.62 29.46 6.83
C GLU A 175 32.25 29.97 7.30
N LEU A 176 31.26 29.86 6.44
CA LEU A 176 29.91 30.39 6.64
C LEU A 176 29.05 29.55 7.59
N CYS A 177 29.34 28.25 7.77
CA CYS A 177 28.69 27.41 8.79
C CYS A 177 29.70 26.79 9.76
N GLN A 178 30.98 27.16 9.68
CA GLN A 178 32.08 26.60 10.48
C GLN A 178 32.05 25.05 10.55
N GLY A 179 31.78 24.40 9.41
CA GLY A 179 31.67 22.94 9.37
C GLY A 179 30.34 22.33 9.84
N GLN A 180 29.40 23.10 10.37
CA GLN A 180 28.11 22.60 10.87
C GLN A 180 27.12 22.19 9.78
N GLY A 181 27.31 22.62 8.52
CA GLY A 181 26.46 22.27 7.38
C GLY A 181 25.07 22.96 7.36
N VAL A 182 24.59 23.45 8.49
CA VAL A 182 23.29 24.12 8.63
C VAL A 182 23.45 25.53 9.21
N ARG A 183 22.48 26.40 8.93
CA ARG A 183 22.36 27.75 9.46
C ARG A 183 21.04 27.90 10.19
N VAL A 184 21.10 28.39 11.42
CA VAL A 184 19.91 28.68 12.22
C VAL A 184 19.46 30.11 11.91
N GLN A 185 18.32 30.24 11.25
CA GLN A 185 17.68 31.53 11.02
C GLN A 185 16.60 31.73 12.08
N ILE A 186 16.78 32.75 12.90
CA ILE A 186 15.81 33.13 13.94
C ILE A 186 14.76 34.02 13.28
N ARG A 187 13.51 33.55 13.17
CA ARG A 187 12.37 34.32 12.68
C ARG A 187 11.47 34.66 13.86
N GLN A 188 11.36 35.95 14.18
CA GLN A 188 10.47 36.41 15.23
C GLN A 188 9.07 36.60 14.66
N ILE A 189 8.11 35.82 15.14
CA ILE A 189 6.69 35.90 14.76
C ILE A 189 5.95 36.41 15.99
N GLY A 190 5.87 37.74 16.11
CA GLY A 190 5.28 38.40 17.28
C GLY A 190 6.06 38.12 18.58
N PRO A 191 5.39 37.84 19.71
CA PRO A 191 6.05 37.56 21.00
C PRO A 191 6.75 36.19 21.06
N MET A 192 6.68 35.38 19.99
CA MET A 192 7.29 34.05 19.95
C MET A 192 8.41 34.00 18.91
N VAL A 193 9.56 33.41 19.30
CA VAL A 193 10.74 33.29 18.44
C VAL A 193 10.79 31.87 17.87
N GLN A 194 10.72 31.74 16.54
CA GLN A 194 10.86 30.45 15.84
C GLN A 194 12.27 30.33 15.26
N GLN A 195 13.01 29.31 15.70
CA GLN A 195 14.31 28.98 15.11
C GLN A 195 14.10 28.00 13.94
N THR A 196 14.41 28.42 12.71
CA THR A 196 14.35 27.57 11.52
C THR A 196 15.76 27.17 11.11
N GLN A 197 16.04 25.88 11.04
CA GLN A 197 17.32 25.37 10.54
C GLN A 197 17.23 25.20 9.02
N SER A 198 18.16 25.82 8.29
CA SER A 198 18.25 25.73 6.82
C SER A 198 19.62 25.18 6.42
N PRO A 199 19.74 24.41 5.33
CA PRO A 199 21.04 23.97 4.84
C PRO A 199 21.87 25.18 4.40
N CYS A 200 23.17 25.18 4.74
CA CYS A 200 24.07 26.26 4.37
C CYS A 200 24.32 26.28 2.86
N ASN A 201 23.82 27.29 2.15
CA ASN A 201 23.94 27.46 0.69
C ASN A 201 25.34 27.18 0.08
N PRO A 202 26.46 27.73 0.61
CA PRO A 202 27.79 27.53 0.03
C PRO A 202 28.30 26.08 0.11
N CYS A 203 27.96 25.33 1.17
CA CYS A 203 28.40 23.93 1.33
C CYS A 203 27.30 22.91 1.05
N LYS A 204 26.09 23.37 0.70
CA LYS A 204 24.90 22.55 0.42
C LYS A 204 24.64 21.48 1.48
N GLY A 205 24.87 21.81 2.76
CA GLY A 205 24.67 20.86 3.86
C GLY A 205 25.87 20.00 4.24
N THR A 206 26.95 19.97 3.45
CA THR A 206 28.09 19.07 3.70
C THR A 206 29.08 19.58 4.75
N GLY A 207 29.03 20.88 5.08
CA GLY A 207 29.97 21.54 6.00
C GLY A 207 31.37 21.76 5.41
N LYS A 208 31.65 21.23 4.23
CA LYS A 208 32.92 21.33 3.52
C LYS A 208 32.72 22.05 2.20
N THR A 209 33.73 22.80 1.77
CA THR A 209 33.74 23.54 0.51
C THR A 209 35.02 23.24 -0.23
N ILE A 210 34.93 23.14 -1.56
CA ILE A 210 36.07 22.94 -2.44
C ILE A 210 36.21 24.19 -3.30
N PRO A 211 37.38 24.85 -3.33
CA PRO A 211 37.59 26.05 -4.14
C PRO A 211 37.39 25.73 -5.62
N VAL A 212 36.75 26.64 -6.36
CA VAL A 212 36.33 26.44 -7.77
C VAL A 212 37.48 25.99 -8.67
N THR A 213 38.70 26.46 -8.41
CA THR A 213 39.91 26.09 -9.16
C THR A 213 40.33 24.63 -9.02
N LYS A 214 39.96 23.97 -7.91
CA LYS A 214 40.31 22.58 -7.59
C LYS A 214 39.10 21.64 -7.67
N GLN A 215 37.96 22.11 -8.17
CA GLN A 215 36.80 21.25 -8.41
C GLN A 215 37.12 20.24 -9.51
N CYS A 216 36.59 19.03 -9.35
CA CYS A 216 36.74 17.99 -10.37
C CYS A 216 36.05 18.42 -11.67
N LYS A 217 36.75 18.30 -12.81
CA LYS A 217 36.23 18.73 -14.12
C LYS A 217 35.03 17.91 -14.60
N LYS A 218 34.94 16.61 -14.25
CA LYS A 218 33.85 15.73 -14.68
C LYS A 218 32.54 15.98 -13.91
N CYS A 219 32.61 16.10 -12.59
CA CYS A 219 31.42 16.30 -11.76
C CYS A 219 31.18 17.78 -11.39
N SER A 220 32.05 18.70 -11.78
CA SER A 220 31.96 20.13 -11.44
C SER A 220 31.74 20.38 -9.94
N GLY A 221 32.37 19.57 -9.08
CA GLY A 221 32.25 19.66 -7.63
C GLY A 221 31.03 18.97 -6.99
N SER A 222 30.15 18.30 -7.75
CA SER A 222 28.99 17.59 -7.19
C SER A 222 29.34 16.25 -6.52
N GLY A 223 30.45 15.62 -6.90
CA GLY A 223 30.85 14.28 -6.44
C GLY A 223 30.17 13.13 -7.18
N SER A 224 29.07 13.35 -7.89
CA SER A 224 28.36 12.35 -8.70
C SER A 224 28.33 12.71 -10.19
N VAL A 225 28.22 11.70 -11.06
CA VAL A 225 28.06 11.86 -12.51
C VAL A 225 26.80 11.11 -12.93
N LYS A 226 26.03 11.71 -13.84
CA LYS A 226 24.84 11.06 -14.42
C LYS A 226 25.26 9.99 -15.42
N GLU A 227 24.92 8.76 -15.11
CA GLU A 227 25.14 7.61 -15.98
C GLU A 227 23.81 7.10 -16.53
N ARG A 228 23.74 6.92 -17.85
CA ARG A 228 22.57 6.36 -18.52
C ARG A 228 22.74 4.85 -18.63
N LYS A 229 21.91 4.10 -17.91
CA LYS A 229 21.90 2.62 -17.94
C LYS A 229 20.59 2.12 -18.54
N VAL A 230 20.69 1.08 -19.37
CA VAL A 230 19.52 0.41 -19.95
C VAL A 230 19.22 -0.85 -19.14
N LEU A 231 18.04 -0.89 -18.53
CA LEU A 231 17.53 -2.05 -17.81
C LEU A 231 16.51 -2.78 -18.69
N GLU A 232 16.62 -4.10 -18.77
CA GLU A 232 15.69 -4.94 -19.52
C GLU A 232 14.65 -5.52 -18.57
N VAL A 233 13.41 -5.03 -18.72
CA VAL A 233 12.26 -5.48 -17.93
C VAL A 233 11.56 -6.61 -18.69
N ASN A 234 11.62 -7.81 -18.12
CA ASN A 234 10.93 -8.97 -18.64
C ASN A 234 9.47 -8.97 -18.16
N ILE A 235 8.54 -9.00 -19.10
CA ILE A 235 7.10 -9.06 -18.85
C ILE A 235 6.66 -10.50 -19.12
N ASP A 236 6.44 -11.23 -18.03
CA ASP A 236 5.99 -12.62 -18.12
C ASP A 236 4.52 -12.71 -18.55
N LYS A 237 4.18 -13.86 -19.14
CA LYS A 237 2.83 -14.15 -19.58
C LYS A 237 1.86 -14.18 -18.40
N GLY A 238 0.74 -13.48 -18.54
CA GLY A 238 -0.32 -13.50 -17.55
C GLY A 238 -0.04 -12.68 -16.29
N ILE A 239 1.00 -11.82 -16.29
CA ILE A 239 1.36 -11.02 -15.12
C ILE A 239 0.16 -10.18 -14.63
N PRO A 240 -0.10 -10.09 -13.32
CA PRO A 240 -1.20 -9.29 -12.79
C PRO A 240 -0.90 -7.79 -12.95
N ASN A 241 -1.96 -6.99 -12.95
CA ASN A 241 -1.84 -5.54 -12.94
C ASN A 241 -1.13 -5.04 -11.66
N HIS A 242 -0.35 -3.98 -11.76
CA HIS A 242 0.49 -3.40 -10.70
C HIS A 242 1.57 -4.35 -10.14
N HIS A 243 1.99 -5.37 -10.92
CA HIS A 243 3.11 -6.21 -10.54
C HIS A 243 4.41 -5.40 -10.50
N LYS A 244 5.23 -5.62 -9.46
CA LYS A 244 6.48 -4.90 -9.23
C LYS A 244 7.67 -5.73 -9.69
N VAL A 245 8.51 -5.14 -10.54
CA VAL A 245 9.80 -5.72 -10.97
C VAL A 245 10.91 -4.87 -10.36
N THR A 246 11.70 -5.46 -9.46
CA THR A 246 12.71 -4.75 -8.67
C THR A 246 14.12 -5.04 -9.19
N PHE A 247 14.89 -3.97 -9.43
CA PHE A 247 16.31 -4.03 -9.73
C PHE A 247 17.09 -3.50 -8.53
N HIS A 248 17.79 -4.40 -7.84
CA HIS A 248 18.45 -4.07 -6.59
C HIS A 248 19.71 -3.22 -6.80
N GLY A 249 19.87 -2.16 -6.01
CA GLY A 249 21.06 -1.30 -6.03
C GLY A 249 21.26 -0.49 -7.32
N GLU A 250 20.22 -0.33 -8.14
CA GLU A 250 20.28 0.41 -9.41
C GLU A 250 19.79 1.86 -9.29
N ALA A 251 19.38 2.31 -8.09
CA ALA A 251 18.99 3.71 -7.86
C ALA A 251 20.23 4.62 -7.70
N ASP A 252 20.00 5.88 -7.35
CA ASP A 252 21.07 6.87 -7.19
C ASP A 252 22.07 6.50 -6.09
N GLU A 253 23.35 6.61 -6.41
CA GLU A 253 24.46 6.29 -5.53
C GLU A 253 25.02 7.56 -4.88
N LYS A 254 25.17 7.53 -3.56
CA LYS A 254 25.75 8.61 -2.76
C LYS A 254 26.87 8.08 -1.88
N GLN A 255 27.87 8.93 -1.63
CA GLN A 255 29.03 8.53 -0.85
C GLN A 255 28.65 8.14 0.59
N GLY A 256 29.00 6.91 0.99
CA GLY A 256 28.69 6.39 2.33
C GLY A 256 27.28 5.84 2.50
N GLU A 257 26.49 5.80 1.43
CA GLU A 257 25.12 5.28 1.39
C GLU A 257 25.07 4.00 0.55
N ILE A 258 24.21 3.05 0.92
CA ILE A 258 23.92 1.87 0.08
C ILE A 258 22.89 2.32 -0.96
N PRO A 259 23.09 2.09 -2.28
CA PRO A 259 22.12 2.50 -3.28
C PRO A 259 20.75 1.84 -3.03
N GLY A 260 19.69 2.61 -3.30
CA GLY A 260 18.32 2.10 -3.31
C GLY A 260 18.03 1.19 -4.50
N ASP A 261 16.80 0.71 -4.58
CA ASP A 261 16.33 -0.15 -5.67
C ASP A 261 15.54 0.65 -6.71
N VAL A 262 15.58 0.20 -7.96
CA VAL A 262 14.68 0.69 -9.01
C VAL A 262 13.51 -0.28 -9.12
N VAL A 263 12.30 0.20 -8.86
CA VAL A 263 11.08 -0.59 -8.87
C VAL A 263 10.22 -0.17 -10.05
N PHE A 264 10.09 -1.03 -11.04
CA PHE A 264 9.12 -0.84 -12.12
C PHE A 264 7.78 -1.43 -11.72
N VAL A 265 6.74 -0.59 -11.68
CA VAL A 265 5.36 -1.02 -11.49
C VAL A 265 4.73 -1.16 -12.87
N LEU A 266 4.27 -2.36 -13.22
CA LEU A 266 3.63 -2.63 -14.50
C LEU A 266 2.16 -2.23 -14.43
N ASP A 267 1.79 -1.21 -15.20
CA ASP A 267 0.42 -0.72 -15.27
C ASP A 267 -0.23 -1.19 -16.57
N GLU A 268 -1.30 -1.96 -16.45
CA GLU A 268 -2.09 -2.44 -17.60
C GLU A 268 -2.78 -1.27 -18.30
N GLN A 269 -2.58 -1.15 -19.61
CA GLN A 269 -3.28 -0.18 -20.45
C GLN A 269 -4.66 -0.69 -20.81
N GLU A 270 -5.64 0.21 -20.76
CA GLU A 270 -6.99 -0.06 -21.25
C GLU A 270 -6.95 -0.43 -22.74
N HIS A 271 -7.69 -1.47 -23.09
CA HIS A 271 -7.82 -1.94 -24.46
C HIS A 271 -9.22 -1.63 -25.01
N SER A 272 -9.30 -1.27 -26.28
CA SER A 272 -10.55 -0.85 -26.92
C SER A 272 -11.61 -1.95 -26.98
N VAL A 273 -11.18 -3.21 -27.16
CA VAL A 273 -12.07 -4.36 -27.34
C VAL A 273 -12.16 -5.26 -26.10
N PHE A 274 -11.08 -5.43 -25.35
CA PHE A 274 -10.94 -6.45 -24.33
C PHE A 274 -10.85 -5.79 -22.96
N LYS A 275 -11.67 -6.26 -22.02
CA LYS A 275 -11.60 -5.87 -20.61
C LYS A 275 -11.14 -7.07 -19.81
N ARG A 276 -9.95 -7.01 -19.22
CA ARG A 276 -9.44 -8.09 -18.37
C ARG A 276 -10.01 -7.99 -16.96
N LYS A 277 -10.44 -9.11 -16.40
CA LYS A 277 -10.68 -9.26 -14.96
C LYS A 277 -10.01 -10.54 -14.47
N GLY A 278 -8.89 -10.38 -13.76
CA GLY A 278 -8.10 -11.52 -13.30
C GLY A 278 -7.54 -12.34 -14.47
N GLY A 279 -7.90 -13.62 -14.52
CA GLY A 279 -7.53 -14.55 -15.60
C GLY A 279 -8.47 -14.51 -16.82
N ASP A 280 -9.61 -13.83 -16.71
CA ASP A 280 -10.65 -13.86 -17.74
C ASP A 280 -10.68 -12.57 -18.55
N LEU A 281 -11.14 -12.70 -19.79
CA LEU A 281 -11.31 -11.60 -20.74
C LEU A 281 -12.80 -11.38 -21.01
N PHE A 282 -13.20 -10.13 -21.10
CA PHE A 282 -14.56 -9.73 -21.43
C PHE A 282 -14.54 -8.89 -22.70
N ILE A 283 -15.49 -9.16 -23.58
CA ILE A 283 -15.76 -8.31 -24.75
C ILE A 283 -17.24 -8.02 -24.83
N GLU A 284 -17.57 -6.86 -25.38
CA GLU A 284 -18.94 -6.50 -25.72
C GLU A 284 -19.11 -6.69 -27.22
N LYS A 285 -20.14 -7.44 -27.62
CA LYS A 285 -20.44 -7.69 -29.02
C LYS A 285 -21.90 -7.45 -29.31
N ASP A 286 -22.13 -6.59 -30.28
CA ASP A 286 -23.46 -6.31 -30.76
C ASP A 286 -23.86 -7.31 -31.85
N ILE A 287 -25.05 -7.87 -31.71
CA ILE A 287 -25.70 -8.73 -32.70
C ILE A 287 -27.08 -8.19 -33.05
N THR A 288 -27.56 -8.51 -34.24
CA THR A 288 -28.92 -8.13 -34.66
C THR A 288 -29.99 -9.04 -34.03
N LEU A 289 -31.23 -8.56 -33.95
CA LEU A 289 -32.36 -9.37 -33.47
C LEU A 289 -32.54 -10.70 -34.24
N VAL A 290 -32.32 -10.69 -35.56
CA VAL A 290 -32.40 -11.90 -36.38
C VAL A 290 -31.34 -12.90 -35.95
N GLU A 291 -30.09 -12.46 -35.82
CA GLU A 291 -28.98 -13.28 -35.35
C GLU A 291 -29.19 -13.82 -33.92
N ALA A 292 -29.86 -13.05 -33.05
CA ALA A 292 -30.21 -13.51 -31.71
C ALA A 292 -31.24 -14.66 -31.72
N LEU A 293 -32.16 -14.68 -32.69
CA LEU A 293 -33.22 -15.67 -32.83
C LEU A 293 -32.82 -16.89 -33.67
N THR A 294 -32.07 -16.69 -34.76
CA THR A 294 -31.67 -17.76 -35.70
C THR A 294 -30.29 -18.33 -35.42
N GLY A 295 -29.56 -17.72 -34.49
CA GLY A 295 -28.16 -18.01 -34.22
C GLY A 295 -27.21 -17.08 -34.98
N PHE A 296 -26.02 -16.91 -34.42
CA PHE A 296 -25.02 -15.96 -34.90
C PHE A 296 -23.69 -16.65 -35.18
N LYS A 297 -22.90 -16.03 -36.06
CA LYS A 297 -21.51 -16.37 -36.31
C LYS A 297 -20.70 -15.10 -36.52
N PHE A 298 -19.63 -14.92 -35.77
CA PHE A 298 -18.72 -13.79 -35.97
C PHE A 298 -17.29 -14.20 -35.66
N ILE A 299 -16.35 -13.38 -36.17
CA ILE A 299 -14.92 -13.59 -35.97
C ILE A 299 -14.42 -12.54 -34.98
N ILE A 300 -13.72 -12.99 -33.93
CA ILE A 300 -12.97 -12.14 -33.02
C ILE A 300 -11.48 -12.31 -33.32
N THR A 301 -10.76 -11.20 -33.45
CA THR A 301 -9.29 -11.24 -33.44
C THR A 301 -8.82 -11.24 -32.00
N HIS A 302 -8.13 -12.29 -31.59
CA HIS A 302 -7.58 -12.48 -30.24
C HIS A 302 -6.26 -11.70 -30.05
N LEU A 303 -5.78 -11.60 -28.81
CA LEU A 303 -4.51 -10.94 -28.43
C LEU A 303 -3.26 -11.60 -29.04
N ASP A 304 -3.37 -12.86 -29.48
CA ASP A 304 -2.34 -13.59 -30.24
C ASP A 304 -2.35 -13.27 -31.75
N GLY A 305 -3.30 -12.45 -32.22
CA GLY A 305 -3.56 -12.23 -33.65
C GLY A 305 -4.34 -13.36 -34.32
N ARG A 306 -4.67 -14.44 -33.60
CA ARG A 306 -5.52 -15.54 -34.10
C ARG A 306 -6.96 -15.08 -34.26
N LYS A 307 -7.66 -15.65 -35.24
CA LYS A 307 -9.08 -15.39 -35.50
C LYS A 307 -9.92 -16.51 -34.90
N LEU A 308 -10.74 -16.18 -33.90
CA LEU A 308 -11.67 -17.10 -33.27
C LEU A 308 -13.05 -16.96 -33.93
N LEU A 309 -13.55 -18.05 -34.50
CA LEU A 309 -14.90 -18.12 -35.05
C LEU A 309 -15.86 -18.58 -33.95
N VAL A 310 -16.61 -17.64 -33.38
CA VAL A 310 -17.61 -17.93 -32.36
C VAL A 310 -18.96 -18.14 -33.05
N LYS A 311 -19.62 -19.25 -32.72
CA LYS A 311 -20.93 -19.62 -33.24
C LYS A 311 -21.86 -19.99 -32.09
N SER A 312 -23.14 -19.66 -32.22
CA SER A 312 -24.19 -20.22 -31.36
C SER A 312 -24.48 -21.67 -31.73
N ASN A 313 -25.01 -22.46 -30.81
CA ASN A 313 -25.53 -23.78 -31.17
C ASN A 313 -26.81 -23.62 -32.01
N PRO A 314 -27.11 -24.56 -32.91
CA PRO A 314 -28.34 -24.54 -33.67
C PRO A 314 -29.58 -24.59 -32.75
N GLY A 315 -30.49 -23.64 -32.91
CA GLY A 315 -31.72 -23.56 -32.11
C GLY A 315 -31.60 -22.81 -30.77
N ASP A 316 -30.40 -22.39 -30.37
CA ASP A 316 -30.21 -21.59 -29.17
C ASP A 316 -30.63 -20.13 -29.41
N ILE A 317 -31.63 -19.67 -28.65
CA ILE A 317 -32.05 -18.27 -28.63
C ILE A 317 -31.19 -17.49 -27.65
N THR A 318 -30.63 -16.37 -28.12
CA THR A 318 -29.81 -15.49 -27.29
C THR A 318 -30.66 -14.35 -26.73
N LYS A 319 -30.62 -14.16 -25.41
CA LYS A 319 -31.37 -13.11 -24.72
C LYS A 319 -30.53 -11.82 -24.60
N PRO A 320 -31.16 -10.64 -24.41
CA PRO A 320 -30.43 -9.43 -24.07
C PRO A 320 -29.60 -9.65 -22.80
N SER A 321 -28.36 -9.16 -22.80
CA SER A 321 -27.39 -9.31 -21.69
C SER A 321 -26.95 -10.75 -21.40
N ASP A 322 -27.23 -11.69 -22.31
CA ASP A 322 -26.71 -13.04 -22.19
C ASP A 322 -25.18 -13.06 -22.40
N ILE A 323 -24.50 -13.90 -21.63
CA ILE A 323 -23.04 -13.98 -21.62
C ILE A 323 -22.63 -15.34 -22.16
N LYS A 324 -21.94 -15.36 -23.29
CA LYS A 324 -21.41 -16.60 -23.88
C LYS A 324 -19.94 -16.78 -23.47
N CYS A 325 -19.60 -17.99 -23.05
CA CYS A 325 -18.25 -18.33 -22.63
C CYS A 325 -17.52 -19.12 -23.72
N VAL A 326 -16.32 -18.67 -24.08
CA VAL A 326 -15.36 -19.40 -24.90
C VAL A 326 -14.26 -19.92 -23.99
N ASN A 327 -14.21 -21.24 -23.82
CA ASN A 327 -13.31 -21.89 -22.89
C ASN A 327 -11.85 -21.81 -23.36
N ASN A 328 -10.92 -21.63 -22.41
CA ASN A 328 -9.46 -21.60 -22.62
C ASN A 328 -8.95 -20.46 -23.53
N GLU A 329 -9.77 -19.44 -23.80
CA GLU A 329 -9.41 -18.28 -24.63
C GLU A 329 -9.25 -16.98 -23.80
N GLY A 330 -9.15 -17.08 -22.47
CA GLY A 330 -8.81 -15.98 -21.57
C GLY A 330 -7.30 -15.76 -21.42
N MET A 331 -6.90 -15.01 -20.39
CA MET A 331 -5.49 -14.70 -20.10
C MET A 331 -4.74 -15.95 -19.61
N PRO A 332 -3.44 -16.08 -19.90
CA PRO A 332 -2.59 -17.09 -19.26
C PRO A 332 -2.50 -16.82 -17.76
N THR A 333 -2.36 -17.88 -16.97
CA THR A 333 -2.15 -17.74 -15.52
C THR A 333 -0.68 -17.44 -15.27
N TYR A 334 -0.40 -16.44 -14.41
CA TYR A 334 0.97 -16.10 -14.03
C TYR A 334 1.71 -17.33 -13.48
N LYS A 335 2.96 -17.54 -13.92
CA LYS A 335 3.81 -18.73 -13.67
C LYS A 335 3.36 -20.04 -14.32
N ASN A 336 2.10 -20.17 -14.76
CA ASN A 336 1.57 -21.36 -15.42
C ASN A 336 0.97 -21.00 -16.80
N PRO A 337 1.79 -20.82 -17.84
CA PRO A 337 1.33 -20.33 -19.14
C PRO A 337 0.42 -21.30 -19.90
N PHE A 338 0.41 -22.58 -19.53
CA PHE A 338 -0.42 -23.61 -20.16
C PHE A 338 -1.89 -23.53 -19.73
N VAL A 339 -2.17 -22.95 -18.56
CA VAL A 339 -3.53 -22.77 -18.05
C VAL A 339 -3.99 -21.36 -18.41
N LYS A 340 -5.04 -21.30 -19.23
CA LYS A 340 -5.67 -20.06 -19.66
C LYS A 340 -7.04 -19.93 -19.00
N GLY A 341 -7.46 -18.70 -18.71
CA GLY A 341 -8.82 -18.41 -18.30
C GLY A 341 -9.82 -18.51 -19.45
N HIS A 342 -10.96 -17.86 -19.29
CA HIS A 342 -12.06 -17.87 -20.23
C HIS A 342 -12.25 -16.51 -20.91
N LEU A 343 -12.83 -16.53 -22.11
CA LEU A 343 -13.29 -15.34 -22.81
C LEU A 343 -14.81 -15.27 -22.73
N PHE A 344 -15.32 -14.24 -22.07
CA PHE A 344 -16.74 -13.95 -21.96
C PHE A 344 -17.14 -12.91 -23.00
N VAL A 345 -18.14 -13.25 -23.81
CA VAL A 345 -18.75 -12.37 -24.80
C VAL A 345 -20.08 -11.92 -24.23
N ILE A 346 -20.17 -10.64 -23.87
CA ILE A 346 -21.40 -9.98 -23.46
C ILE A 346 -22.13 -9.57 -24.73
N ILE A 347 -23.33 -10.11 -24.92
CA ILE A 347 -24.11 -9.89 -26.14
C ILE A 347 -25.12 -8.78 -25.93
N ASN A 348 -25.00 -7.74 -26.76
CA ASN A 348 -26.01 -6.69 -26.87
C ASN A 348 -26.83 -6.92 -28.13
N ILE A 349 -28.16 -6.87 -28.01
CA ILE A 349 -29.07 -7.07 -29.14
C ILE A 349 -29.48 -5.70 -29.66
N ILE A 350 -29.14 -5.42 -30.92
CA ILE A 350 -29.61 -4.23 -31.63
C ILE A 350 -30.99 -4.53 -32.22
N PHE A 351 -31.98 -3.77 -31.75
CA PHE A 351 -33.34 -3.78 -32.29
C PHE A 351 -33.47 -2.80 -33.45
N PRO A 352 -34.32 -3.09 -34.45
CA PRO A 352 -34.64 -2.12 -35.50
C PRO A 352 -35.47 -0.96 -34.94
N ASP A 353 -35.19 0.27 -35.42
CA ASP A 353 -35.88 1.48 -34.94
C ASP A 353 -37.38 1.50 -35.27
N LYS A 354 -37.76 0.94 -36.43
CA LYS A 354 -39.14 0.87 -36.92
C LYS A 354 -39.39 -0.43 -37.66
N LEU A 355 -40.60 -0.94 -37.55
CA LEU A 355 -41.08 -2.12 -38.29
C LEU A 355 -42.24 -1.72 -39.19
N ASP A 356 -42.15 -2.10 -40.46
CA ASP A 356 -43.21 -1.87 -41.45
C ASP A 356 -44.43 -2.77 -41.17
N SER A 357 -45.63 -2.34 -41.58
CA SER A 357 -46.90 -3.02 -41.23
C SER A 357 -46.92 -4.49 -41.64
N LYS A 358 -46.42 -4.79 -42.84
CA LYS A 358 -46.29 -6.16 -43.37
C LYS A 358 -45.38 -7.04 -42.51
N THR A 359 -44.30 -6.48 -41.99
CA THR A 359 -43.35 -7.21 -41.13
C THR A 359 -43.95 -7.46 -39.76
N GLN A 360 -44.75 -6.54 -39.24
CA GLN A 360 -45.45 -6.72 -37.96
C GLN A 360 -46.42 -7.90 -38.00
N ASP A 361 -47.18 -8.07 -39.10
CA ASP A 361 -48.11 -9.18 -39.26
C ASP A 361 -47.39 -10.53 -39.35
N LEU A 362 -46.23 -10.58 -40.03
CA LEU A 362 -45.38 -11.77 -40.05
C LEU A 362 -44.85 -12.12 -38.67
N VAL A 363 -44.40 -11.13 -37.89
CA VAL A 363 -43.88 -11.35 -36.53
C VAL A 363 -44.98 -11.87 -35.60
N LYS A 364 -46.21 -11.31 -35.67
CA LYS A 364 -47.37 -11.79 -34.92
C LYS A 364 -47.74 -13.24 -35.23
N THR A 365 -47.49 -13.68 -36.47
CA THR A 365 -47.76 -15.06 -36.91
C THR A 365 -46.67 -16.04 -36.41
N LEU A 366 -45.41 -15.59 -36.36
CA LEU A 366 -44.25 -16.45 -36.07
C LEU A 366 -43.91 -16.55 -34.57
N LEU A 367 -44.24 -15.52 -33.78
CA LEU A 367 -43.95 -15.47 -32.34
C LEU A 367 -45.19 -15.79 -31.50
N PRO A 368 -45.02 -16.27 -30.24
CA PRO A 368 -46.14 -16.55 -29.36
C PRO A 368 -47.04 -15.33 -29.20
N ALA A 369 -48.35 -15.58 -29.22
CA ALA A 369 -49.35 -14.53 -29.11
C ALA A 369 -49.12 -13.68 -27.85
N PRO A 370 -49.31 -12.35 -27.93
CA PRO A 370 -49.29 -11.51 -26.74
C PRO A 370 -50.32 -12.03 -25.73
N LYS A 371 -50.00 -11.95 -24.43
CA LYS A 371 -50.98 -12.27 -23.39
C LYS A 371 -52.17 -11.33 -23.57
N ALA A 372 -53.33 -11.88 -23.93
CA ALA A 372 -54.55 -11.11 -24.05
C ALA A 372 -54.93 -10.55 -22.68
N LEU A 373 -54.99 -9.23 -22.59
CA LEU A 373 -55.65 -8.53 -21.50
C LEU A 373 -57.11 -8.44 -21.90
N ASN A 374 -58.00 -9.17 -21.19
CA ASN A 374 -59.45 -9.05 -21.38
C ASN A 374 -59.90 -7.78 -20.68
N VAL A 375 -59.72 -6.65 -21.36
CA VAL A 375 -60.06 -5.33 -20.88
C VAL A 375 -60.92 -4.67 -21.95
N ASP A 376 -62.12 -4.25 -21.57
CA ASP A 376 -62.98 -3.48 -22.44
C ASP A 376 -62.45 -2.04 -22.47
N GLU A 377 -61.81 -1.65 -23.57
CA GLU A 377 -61.21 -0.29 -23.73
C GLU A 377 -62.26 0.83 -23.69
N ASP A 378 -63.55 0.49 -23.82
CA ASP A 378 -64.70 1.39 -23.72
C ASP A 378 -65.27 1.51 -22.29
N ASP A 379 -64.72 0.78 -21.31
CA ASP A 379 -65.14 0.91 -19.91
C ASP A 379 -64.72 2.28 -19.34
N PRO A 380 -65.66 3.13 -18.88
CA PRO A 380 -65.35 4.46 -18.35
C PRO A 380 -64.53 4.44 -17.06
N SER A 381 -64.30 3.27 -16.45
CA SER A 381 -63.38 3.11 -15.33
C SER A 381 -61.90 2.97 -15.75
N ILE A 382 -61.60 2.96 -17.05
CA ILE A 382 -60.26 2.70 -17.60
C ILE A 382 -59.70 3.93 -18.31
N GLU A 383 -58.64 4.50 -17.74
CA GLU A 383 -57.91 5.62 -18.34
C GLU A 383 -56.80 5.11 -19.29
N ILE A 384 -56.91 5.47 -20.57
CA ILE A 384 -55.93 5.08 -21.60
C ILE A 384 -54.77 6.07 -21.63
N HIS A 385 -53.55 5.58 -21.37
CA HIS A 385 -52.32 6.36 -21.46
C HIS A 385 -51.37 5.80 -22.52
N TYR A 386 -50.83 6.69 -23.36
CA TYR A 386 -49.78 6.34 -24.32
C TYR A 386 -48.40 6.55 -23.69
N THR A 387 -47.51 5.58 -23.87
CA THR A 387 -46.13 5.68 -23.39
C THR A 387 -45.24 6.37 -24.42
N SER A 388 -44.38 7.28 -23.94
CA SER A 388 -43.28 7.86 -24.71
C SER A 388 -41.96 7.22 -24.31
N ASN A 389 -41.01 7.13 -25.25
CA ASN A 389 -39.66 6.67 -24.94
C ASN A 389 -38.92 7.71 -24.10
N THR A 390 -38.71 7.41 -22.81
CA THR A 390 -37.93 8.24 -21.90
C THR A 390 -36.52 7.67 -21.73
N LYS A 391 -35.49 8.51 -21.73
CA LYS A 391 -34.12 8.03 -21.52
C LYS A 391 -33.92 7.60 -20.06
N PRO A 392 -33.25 6.46 -19.79
CA PRO A 392 -32.98 6.03 -18.42
C PRO A 392 -32.22 7.06 -17.57
N SER A 393 -31.43 7.94 -18.19
CA SER A 393 -30.72 9.03 -17.50
C SER A 393 -31.66 10.10 -16.96
N GLU A 394 -32.66 10.51 -17.74
CA GLU A 394 -33.63 11.54 -17.35
C GLU A 394 -34.50 11.06 -16.17
N VAL A 395 -34.78 9.75 -16.14
CA VAL A 395 -35.49 9.11 -15.03
C VAL A 395 -34.61 9.09 -13.77
N LYS A 396 -33.33 8.73 -13.88
CA LYS A 396 -32.39 8.75 -12.76
C LYS A 396 -32.20 10.16 -12.17
N ASP A 397 -32.05 11.16 -13.03
CA ASP A 397 -31.90 12.56 -12.60
C ASP A 397 -33.16 13.06 -11.88
N ARG A 398 -34.34 12.61 -12.32
CA ARG A 398 -35.60 12.96 -11.67
C ARG A 398 -35.74 12.29 -10.30
N ILE A 399 -35.46 11.00 -10.20
CA ILE A 399 -35.46 10.25 -8.93
C ILE A 399 -34.46 10.87 -7.94
N GLN A 400 -33.27 11.22 -8.43
CA GLN A 400 -32.24 11.82 -7.58
C GLN A 400 -32.62 13.22 -7.11
N LYS A 401 -33.31 14.02 -7.95
CA LYS A 401 -33.86 15.33 -7.54
C LYS A 401 -34.99 15.24 -6.53
N GLU A 402 -35.88 14.27 -6.68
CA GLU A 402 -37.01 14.04 -5.74
C GLU A 402 -36.46 13.60 -4.36
N ALA A 403 -35.39 12.80 -4.30
CA ALA A 403 -34.73 12.43 -3.04
C ALA A 403 -34.12 13.63 -2.29
N TYR A 404 -33.61 14.64 -3.00
CA TYR A 404 -33.13 15.89 -2.36
C TYR A 404 -34.26 16.85 -1.95
N GLN A 405 -35.47 16.69 -2.50
CA GLN A 405 -36.63 17.52 -2.13
C GLN A 405 -37.33 16.99 -0.87
N GLU A 406 -37.37 15.65 -0.67
CA GLU A 406 -37.90 15.06 0.57
C GLU A 406 -37.02 15.39 1.80
N ASP A 407 -35.69 15.43 1.64
CA ASP A 407 -34.77 15.79 2.73
C ASP A 407 -34.86 17.27 3.16
N ASP A 408 -35.39 18.17 2.31
CA ASP A 408 -35.60 19.59 2.62
C ASP A 408 -36.98 19.86 3.27
N GLU A 409 -37.97 18.95 3.14
CA GLU A 409 -39.29 19.09 3.74
C GLU A 409 -39.37 18.60 5.21
N ASP A 410 -38.47 17.70 5.63
CA ASP A 410 -38.36 17.26 7.04
C ASP A 410 -37.41 18.15 7.89
N GLY A 411 -36.88 19.22 7.30
CA GLY A 411 -35.86 20.10 7.90
C GLY A 411 -36.36 21.45 8.41
N HIS A 412 -37.65 21.65 8.70
CA HIS A 412 -38.18 22.94 9.16
C HIS A 412 -38.88 22.92 10.52
N HIS A 413 -38.11 22.67 11.59
CA HIS A 413 -38.33 23.33 12.88
C HIS A 413 -36.99 23.49 13.65
N GLY A 414 -36.50 24.73 13.74
CA GLY A 414 -35.45 25.10 14.71
C GLY A 414 -34.47 26.14 14.17
N GLY A 415 -34.72 27.41 14.46
CA GLY A 415 -33.96 28.53 13.93
C GLY A 415 -32.51 28.63 14.39
N ALA A 416 -31.69 29.29 13.57
CA ALA A 416 -30.49 29.98 14.02
C ALA A 416 -30.19 31.15 13.08
N GLU A 417 -29.98 32.32 13.69
CA GLU A 417 -29.71 33.61 13.08
C GLU A 417 -28.57 33.58 12.06
N ARG A 418 -28.81 34.18 10.90
CA ARG A 418 -27.76 34.53 9.93
C ARG A 418 -27.03 35.77 10.42
N VAL A 419 -25.85 35.60 11.01
CA VAL A 419 -24.91 36.70 11.26
C VAL A 419 -24.18 37.04 9.95
N SER A 420 -24.53 38.18 9.38
CA SER A 420 -23.81 38.82 8.28
C SER A 420 -22.53 39.46 8.80
N CYS A 421 -21.36 38.93 8.44
CA CYS A 421 -20.09 39.65 8.56
C CYS A 421 -19.63 40.16 7.19
N ARG A 422 -19.61 41.48 7.12
CA ARG A 422 -19.25 42.35 6.00
C ARG A 422 -17.73 42.49 5.98
N GLN A 423 -17.10 42.19 4.84
CA GLN A 423 -15.67 42.45 4.61
C GLN A 423 -15.41 43.97 4.60
N GLN A 424 -14.40 44.38 5.37
CA GLN A 424 -13.52 45.51 5.09
C GLN A 424 -12.09 45.02 5.13
#